data_AF-A0A937ZQW7-F1
#
_entry.id   AF-A0A937ZQW7-F1
#
_cell.length_a   1.000
_cell.length_b   1.000
_cell.length_c   1.000
_cell.angle_alpha   90.00
_cell.angle_beta   90.00
_cell.angle_gamma   90.00
#
_symmetry.space_group_name_H-M   'P 1'
#
loop_
_entity.id
_entity.type
_entity.pdbx_description
1 polymer ?
#
loop_
_entity_poly.entity_id
_entity_poly.type
_entity_poly.pdbx_seq_one_letter_code
_entity_poly.pdbx_strand_id
1 'polypeptide(L)'
;MDLVVTEWLTAGVRWRHVIAGIAWIGTSFYFIHLDLSLRRRDGLPDGVQGEADQVHGGDFYHMAKYLVVPSHLPADLTWFKWEAYITWLSGTALLVLVYYVGAELYLIDRSVLDLSAWQAIGLSAGTLLVAWLLYEALCRSPLGRHEGALAGGGYVFLVALTWAFTEMFS
;
A
#
# COMPACT_ATOMS: atom_id res chain seq x y z
N MET A 1 -7.36 16.78 23.35
CA MET A 1 -6.11 17.32 22.78
C MET A 1 -6.42 18.73 22.30
N ASP A 2 -5.48 19.67 22.38
CA ASP A 2 -5.72 21.03 21.87
C ASP A 2 -6.08 20.95 20.37
N LEU A 3 -7.12 21.68 19.94
CA LEU A 3 -7.62 21.67 18.57
C LEU A 3 -6.49 22.06 17.61
N VAL A 4 -5.72 23.09 17.96
CA VAL A 4 -4.60 23.59 17.15
C VAL A 4 -3.54 22.50 16.97
N VAL A 5 -3.20 21.79 18.04
CA VAL A 5 -2.22 20.68 17.99
C VAL A 5 -2.73 19.55 17.08
N THR A 6 -4.03 19.23 17.16
CA THR A 6 -4.65 18.17 16.36
C THR A 6 -4.65 18.51 14.86
N GLU A 7 -4.93 19.76 14.51
CA GLU A 7 -4.91 20.25 13.13
C GLU A 7 -3.50 20.21 12.54
N TRP A 8 -2.50 20.74 13.25
CA TRP A 8 -1.11 20.71 12.81
C TRP A 8 -0.57 19.29 12.68
N LEU A 9 -0.90 18.41 13.63
CA LEU A 9 -0.52 17.01 13.57
C LEU A 9 -1.15 16.33 12.35
N THR A 10 -2.45 16.52 12.15
CA THR A 10 -3.16 15.96 10.99
C THR A 10 -2.57 16.46 9.67
N ALA A 11 -2.32 17.76 9.54
CA ALA A 11 -1.68 18.34 8.36
C ALA A 11 -0.29 17.75 8.11
N GLY A 12 0.54 17.65 9.15
CA GLY A 12 1.88 17.08 9.06
C GLY A 12 1.89 15.62 8.63
N VAL A 13 1.00 14.79 9.20
CA VAL A 13 0.89 13.37 8.81
C VAL A 13 0.33 13.23 7.40
N ARG A 14 -0.64 14.08 6.98
CA ARG A 14 -1.17 14.07 5.61
C ARG A 14 -0.07 14.35 4.59
N TRP A 15 0.72 15.39 4.79
CA TRP A 15 1.83 15.70 3.89
C TRP A 15 2.88 14.60 3.87
N ARG A 16 3.23 14.04 5.03
CA ARG A 16 4.14 12.88 5.10
C ARG A 16 3.58 11.69 4.29
N HIS A 17 2.30 11.39 4.42
CA HIS A 17 1.65 10.29 3.72
C HIS A 17 1.67 10.49 2.21
N VAL A 18 1.30 11.69 1.74
CA VAL A 18 1.32 12.03 0.31
C VAL A 18 2.74 11.93 -0.26
N ILE A 19 3.73 12.50 0.41
CA ILE A 19 5.14 12.46 -0.04
C ILE A 19 5.65 11.02 -0.08
N ALA A 20 5.38 10.23 0.97
CA ALA A 20 5.78 8.82 1.00
C ALA A 20 5.09 8.00 -0.10
N GLY A 21 3.80 8.26 -0.36
CA GLY A 21 3.04 7.62 -1.43
C GLY A 21 3.61 7.96 -2.82
N ILE A 22 3.96 9.23 -3.06
CA ILE A 22 4.64 9.65 -4.29
C ILE A 22 5.99 8.93 -4.44
N ALA A 23 6.78 8.85 -3.37
CA ALA A 23 8.07 8.15 -3.41
C ALA A 23 7.91 6.64 -3.67
N TRP A 24 6.91 6.00 -3.05
CA TRP A 24 6.67 4.56 -3.21
C TRP A 24 6.15 4.20 -4.60
N ILE A 25 5.15 4.93 -5.09
CA ILE A 25 4.60 4.70 -6.42
C ILE A 25 5.62 5.13 -7.50
N GLY A 26 6.34 6.24 -7.27
CA GLY A 26 7.38 6.72 -8.16
C GLY A 26 8.53 5.72 -8.32
N THR A 27 9.04 5.15 -7.22
CA THR A 27 10.05 4.09 -7.27
C THR A 27 9.52 2.84 -7.98
N SER A 28 8.24 2.48 -7.78
CA SER A 28 7.61 1.37 -8.50
C SER A 28 7.59 1.59 -10.01
N PHE A 29 7.21 2.77 -10.49
CA PHE A 29 7.25 3.10 -11.93
C PHE A 29 8.68 3.11 -12.47
N TYR A 30 9.63 3.62 -11.70
CA TYR A 30 11.04 3.57 -12.07
C TYR A 30 11.51 2.14 -12.28
N PHE A 31 11.24 1.23 -11.34
CA PHE A 31 11.66 -0.17 -11.46
C PHE A 31 10.93 -0.93 -12.58
N ILE A 32 9.65 -0.61 -12.84
CA ILE A 32 8.93 -1.15 -14.02
C ILE A 32 9.61 -0.69 -15.31
N HIS A 33 9.93 0.60 -15.42
CA HIS A 33 10.63 1.14 -16.58
C HIS A 33 12.02 0.49 -16.75
N LEU A 34 12.78 0.38 -15.66
CA LEU A 34 14.06 -0.30 -15.63
C LEU A 34 13.93 -1.72 -16.19
N ASP A 35 13.01 -2.51 -15.62
CA ASP A 35 12.78 -3.90 -16.02
C ASP A 35 12.44 -4.04 -17.51
N LEU A 36 11.64 -3.11 -18.05
CA LEU A 36 11.28 -3.09 -19.47
C LEU A 36 12.42 -2.61 -20.39
N SER A 37 13.37 -1.86 -19.85
CA SER A 37 14.52 -1.32 -20.60
C SER A 37 15.72 -2.26 -20.68
N LEU A 38 15.74 -3.33 -19.86
CA LEU A 38 16.85 -4.27 -19.78
C LEU A 38 17.14 -4.90 -21.16
N ARG A 39 18.42 -4.89 -21.54
CA ARG A 39 18.92 -5.56 -22.74
C ARG A 39 19.82 -6.71 -22.34
N ARG A 40 19.64 -7.85 -23.00
CA ARG A 40 20.59 -8.97 -22.91
C ARG A 40 21.72 -8.70 -23.91
N ARG A 41 22.96 -8.72 -23.45
CA ARG A 41 24.17 -8.58 -24.27
C ARG A 41 25.06 -9.82 -24.09
N ASP A 42 25.94 -10.05 -25.07
CA ASP A 42 26.93 -11.12 -24.97
C ASP A 42 27.99 -10.76 -23.91
N GLY A 43 28.42 -11.76 -23.13
CA GLY A 43 29.43 -11.57 -22.08
C GLY A 43 28.89 -11.10 -20.72
N LEU A 44 27.57 -11.11 -20.52
CA LEU A 44 26.96 -10.82 -19.22
C LEU A 44 27.41 -11.85 -18.14
N PRO A 45 27.59 -11.43 -16.88
CA PRO A 45 27.88 -12.34 -15.77
C PRO A 45 26.80 -13.41 -15.60
N ASP A 46 27.20 -14.58 -15.09
CA ASP A 46 26.28 -15.68 -14.82
C ASP A 46 25.16 -15.24 -13.86
N GLY A 47 23.91 -15.54 -14.24
CA GLY A 47 22.72 -15.19 -13.47
C GLY A 47 22.12 -13.81 -13.74
N VAL A 48 22.78 -12.98 -14.57
CA VAL A 48 22.22 -11.70 -15.03
C VAL A 48 21.20 -11.93 -16.13
N GLN A 49 19.98 -11.42 -15.93
CA GLN A 49 18.91 -11.46 -16.92
C GLN A 49 19.13 -10.45 -18.05
N GLY A 50 19.64 -9.28 -17.68
CA GLY A 50 19.93 -8.17 -18.58
C GLY A 50 20.53 -6.99 -17.83
N GLU A 51 20.99 -6.02 -18.61
CA GLU A 51 21.60 -4.79 -18.13
C GLU A 51 20.92 -3.55 -18.73
N ALA A 52 21.05 -2.41 -18.04
CA ALA A 52 20.62 -1.11 -18.52
C ALA A 52 21.64 -0.04 -18.13
N ASP A 53 22.00 0.80 -19.11
CA ASP A 53 22.81 1.99 -18.92
C ASP A 53 21.88 3.20 -18.79
N GLN A 54 22.04 4.00 -17.73
CA GLN A 54 21.21 5.16 -17.44
C GLN A 54 22.06 6.40 -17.15
N VAL A 55 21.49 7.59 -17.37
CA VAL A 55 22.10 8.87 -17.02
C VAL A 55 21.15 9.66 -16.11
N HIS A 56 21.68 10.19 -15.01
CA HIS A 56 20.93 11.08 -14.13
C HIS A 56 21.87 12.09 -13.49
N GLY A 57 21.48 13.37 -13.46
CA GLY A 57 22.30 14.42 -12.84
C GLY A 57 23.66 14.67 -13.53
N GLY A 58 23.90 14.14 -14.72
CA GLY A 58 25.18 14.20 -15.43
C GLY A 58 26.07 12.98 -15.20
N ASP A 59 25.71 12.09 -14.28
CA ASP A 59 26.42 10.84 -14.00
C ASP A 59 25.82 9.66 -14.75
N PHE A 60 26.64 8.64 -14.99
CA PHE A 60 26.27 7.42 -15.71
C PHE A 60 26.21 6.24 -14.75
N TYR A 61 25.12 5.46 -14.86
CA TYR A 61 24.83 4.30 -14.02
C TYR A 61 24.70 3.06 -14.90
N HIS A 62 25.35 1.98 -14.49
CA HIS A 62 25.21 0.67 -15.10
C HIS A 62 24.50 -0.27 -14.12
N MET A 63 23.37 -0.81 -14.53
CA MET A 63 22.55 -1.68 -13.68
C MET A 63 22.38 -3.06 -14.31
N ALA A 64 22.66 -4.10 -13.53
CA ALA A 64 22.45 -5.49 -13.91
C ALA A 64 21.41 -6.13 -13.00
N LYS A 65 20.40 -6.79 -13.60
CA LYS A 65 19.36 -7.49 -12.84
C LYS A 65 19.69 -8.96 -12.71
N TYR A 66 19.79 -9.44 -11.47
CA TYR A 66 19.94 -10.86 -11.16
C TYR A 66 18.56 -11.44 -10.79
N LEU A 67 18.22 -12.62 -11.35
CA LEU A 67 16.97 -13.34 -11.00
C LEU A 67 17.10 -14.15 -9.71
N VAL A 68 18.34 -14.45 -9.32
CA VAL A 68 18.69 -15.20 -8.13
C VAL A 68 19.77 -14.45 -7.38
N VAL A 69 19.99 -14.82 -6.13
CA VAL A 69 21.05 -14.24 -5.30
C VAL A 69 22.40 -14.44 -6.02
N PRO A 70 23.16 -13.36 -6.31
CA PRO A 70 24.48 -13.47 -6.92
C PRO A 70 25.46 -14.18 -5.97
N SER A 71 26.51 -14.76 -6.54
CA SER A 71 27.57 -15.47 -5.78
C SER A 71 28.27 -14.58 -4.75
N HIS A 72 28.36 -13.28 -5.04
CA HIS A 72 28.85 -12.26 -4.13
C HIS A 72 27.78 -11.18 -3.93
N LEU A 73 27.21 -11.14 -2.73
CA LEU A 73 26.29 -10.11 -2.31
C LEU A 73 27.07 -8.95 -1.67
N PRO A 74 26.93 -7.70 -2.14
CA PRO A 74 27.53 -6.54 -1.48
C PRO A 74 27.07 -6.44 -0.02
N ALA A 75 27.94 -5.96 0.86
CA ALA A 75 27.58 -5.75 2.27
C ALA A 75 26.64 -4.54 2.46
N ASP A 76 26.68 -3.60 1.52
CA ASP A 76 26.04 -2.29 1.54
C ASP A 76 24.84 -2.21 0.59
N LEU A 77 23.92 -3.17 0.68
CA LEU A 77 22.70 -3.16 -0.12
C LEU A 77 21.69 -2.09 0.34
N THR A 78 21.28 -1.25 -0.61
CA THR A 78 20.14 -0.36 -0.41
C THR A 78 18.84 -1.10 -0.73
N TRP A 79 17.95 -1.21 0.26
CA TRP A 79 16.61 -1.77 0.08
C TRP A 79 15.55 -0.66 0.13
N PHE A 80 14.88 -0.44 -1.00
CA PHE A 80 13.76 0.50 -1.18
C PHE A 80 12.47 -0.01 -0.52
N LYS A 81 12.49 -0.14 0.81
CA LYS A 81 11.34 -0.59 1.63
C LYS A 81 10.64 0.54 2.36
N TRP A 82 11.35 1.62 2.61
CA TRP A 82 10.92 2.64 3.56
C TRP A 82 9.79 3.48 3.02
N GLU A 83 9.75 3.70 1.71
CA GLU A 83 8.70 4.41 1.02
C GLU A 83 7.35 3.72 1.23
N ALA A 84 7.31 2.39 1.04
CA ALA A 84 6.13 1.57 1.29
C ALA A 84 5.75 1.55 2.78
N TYR A 85 6.72 1.30 3.67
CA TYR A 85 6.47 1.23 5.11
C TYR A 85 6.00 2.56 5.69
N ILE A 86 6.60 3.69 5.29
CA ILE A 86 6.18 5.02 5.74
C ILE A 86 4.79 5.33 5.20
N THR A 87 4.48 4.99 3.95
CA THR A 87 3.12 5.15 3.39
C THR A 87 2.10 4.40 4.23
N TRP A 88 2.36 3.13 4.54
CA TRP A 88 1.47 2.31 5.36
C TRP A 88 1.32 2.85 6.80
N LEU A 89 2.43 3.18 7.46
CA LEU A 89 2.42 3.72 8.82
C LEU A 89 1.70 5.06 8.90
N SER A 90 1.97 5.97 7.97
CA SER A 90 1.32 7.28 7.93
C SER A 90 -0.15 7.18 7.53
N GLY A 91 -0.53 6.26 6.65
CA GLY A 91 -1.93 6.00 6.31
C GLY A 91 -2.73 5.46 7.50
N THR A 92 -2.14 4.52 8.25
CA THR A 92 -2.71 4.02 9.51
C THR A 92 -2.82 5.14 10.56
N ALA A 93 -1.80 6.00 10.67
CA ALA A 93 -1.86 7.15 11.56
C ALA A 93 -2.97 8.12 11.15
N LEU A 94 -3.22 8.34 9.86
CA LEU A 94 -4.34 9.16 9.39
C LEU A 94 -5.70 8.54 9.69
N LEU A 95 -5.84 7.22 9.53
CA LEU A 95 -7.05 6.52 9.94
C LEU A 95 -7.36 6.79 11.41
N VAL A 96 -6.36 6.66 12.28
CA VAL A 96 -6.53 6.93 13.72
C VAL A 96 -6.83 8.41 13.98
N LEU A 97 -6.02 9.33 13.45
CA LEU A 97 -6.12 10.76 13.76
C LEU A 97 -7.41 11.40 13.22
N VAL A 98 -7.84 11.00 12.02
CA VAL A 98 -9.01 11.60 11.37
C VAL A 98 -10.28 10.87 11.80
N TYR A 99 -10.31 9.55 11.65
CA TYR A 99 -11.55 8.78 11.81
C TYR A 99 -11.78 8.25 13.22
N TYR A 100 -10.72 8.00 14.02
CA TYR A 100 -10.93 7.45 15.37
C TYR A 100 -10.90 8.52 16.46
N VAL A 101 -9.96 9.47 16.40
CA VAL A 101 -9.95 10.63 17.30
C VAL A 101 -11.13 11.56 16.98
N GLY A 102 -11.49 11.70 15.69
CA GLY A 102 -12.64 12.46 15.23
C GLY A 102 -13.89 11.64 14.93
N ALA A 103 -14.07 10.47 15.58
CA ALA A 103 -15.11 9.50 15.23
C ALA A 103 -16.54 10.08 15.18
N GLU A 104 -16.89 10.92 16.13
CA GLU A 104 -18.21 11.57 16.21
C GLU A 104 -18.52 12.48 15.01
N LEU A 105 -17.49 12.95 14.29
CA LEU A 105 -17.64 13.86 13.15
C LEU A 105 -17.39 13.17 11.80
N TYR A 106 -16.46 12.21 11.76
CA TYR A 106 -15.96 11.65 10.49
C TYR A 106 -16.27 10.16 10.29
N LEU A 107 -16.70 9.44 11.33
CA LEU A 107 -16.97 8.00 11.25
C LEU A 107 -18.43 7.65 11.53
N ILE A 108 -19.12 8.39 12.40
CA ILE A 108 -20.48 8.06 12.83
C ILE A 108 -21.50 8.95 12.11
N ASP A 109 -22.46 8.32 11.45
CA ASP A 109 -23.72 8.95 11.08
C ASP A 109 -24.86 8.43 11.99
N ARG A 110 -25.28 9.26 12.94
CA ARG A 110 -26.34 8.90 13.90
C ARG A 110 -27.73 8.82 13.29
N SER A 111 -27.93 9.35 12.08
CA SER A 111 -29.20 9.22 11.35
C SER A 111 -29.39 7.84 10.74
N VAL A 112 -28.28 7.12 10.51
CA VAL A 112 -28.26 5.75 10.01
C VAL A 112 -28.21 4.76 11.17
N LEU A 113 -27.21 4.91 12.05
CA LEU A 113 -26.99 4.00 13.16
C LEU A 113 -26.36 4.74 14.34
N ASP A 114 -27.10 4.84 15.45
CA ASP A 114 -26.66 5.53 16.66
C ASP A 114 -25.63 4.69 17.44
N LEU A 115 -24.40 4.70 16.94
CA LEU A 115 -23.25 4.03 17.51
C LEU A 115 -22.47 4.99 18.41
N SER A 116 -22.04 4.48 19.57
CA SER A 116 -20.99 5.18 20.33
C SER A 116 -19.63 5.04 19.65
N ALA A 117 -18.72 6.00 19.88
CA ALA A 117 -17.39 6.04 19.26
C ALA A 117 -16.61 4.71 19.33
N TRP A 118 -16.61 4.03 20.48
CA TRP A 118 -15.87 2.77 20.62
C TRP A 118 -16.47 1.62 19.78
N GLN A 119 -17.80 1.60 19.61
CA GLN A 119 -18.49 0.62 18.77
C GLN A 119 -18.13 0.86 17.30
N ALA A 120 -18.20 2.11 16.84
CA ALA A 120 -17.87 2.48 15.48
C ALA A 120 -16.40 2.15 15.14
N ILE A 121 -15.46 2.50 16.03
CA ILE A 121 -14.03 2.19 15.89
C ILE A 121 -13.82 0.66 15.88
N GLY A 122 -14.46 -0.06 16.80
CA GLY A 122 -14.36 -1.52 16.90
C GLY A 122 -14.89 -2.22 15.65
N LEU A 123 -16.00 -1.75 15.09
CA LEU A 123 -16.57 -2.24 13.84
C LEU A 123 -15.66 -1.93 12.64
N SER A 124 -15.10 -0.72 12.56
CA SER A 124 -14.14 -0.33 11.54
C SER A 124 -12.90 -1.23 11.55
N ALA A 125 -12.24 -1.35 12.70
CA ALA A 125 -11.04 -2.18 12.85
C ALA A 125 -11.34 -3.67 12.68
N GLY A 126 -12.45 -4.15 13.24
CA GLY A 126 -12.92 -5.52 13.09
C GLY A 126 -13.18 -5.88 11.63
N THR A 127 -13.75 -4.95 10.85
CA THR A 127 -14.01 -5.17 9.44
C THR A 127 -12.72 -5.28 8.63
N LEU A 128 -11.68 -4.49 8.93
CA LEU A 128 -10.37 -4.65 8.28
C LEU A 128 -9.80 -6.05 8.50
N LEU A 129 -9.87 -6.57 9.72
CA LEU A 129 -9.41 -7.92 10.05
C LEU A 129 -10.25 -9.00 9.35
N VAL A 130 -11.58 -8.91 9.44
CA VAL A 130 -12.50 -9.87 8.82
C VAL A 130 -12.34 -9.85 7.30
N ALA A 131 -12.25 -8.68 6.69
CA ALA A 131 -12.06 -8.55 5.24
C ALA A 131 -10.74 -9.16 4.77
N TRP A 132 -9.65 -8.96 5.53
CA TRP A 132 -8.38 -9.61 5.24
C TRP A 132 -8.48 -11.13 5.30
N LEU A 133 -9.11 -11.69 6.35
CA LEU A 133 -9.28 -13.13 6.50
C LEU A 133 -10.17 -13.72 5.40
N LEU A 134 -11.25 -13.03 5.02
CA LEU A 134 -12.12 -13.44 3.92
C LEU A 134 -11.40 -13.41 2.58
N TYR A 135 -10.60 -12.37 2.33
CA TYR A 135 -9.77 -12.27 1.12
C TYR A 135 -8.73 -13.40 1.06
N GLU A 136 -8.04 -13.67 2.17
CA GLU A 136 -7.08 -14.78 2.26
C GLU A 136 -7.75 -16.13 1.98
N ALA A 137 -8.94 -16.36 2.57
CA ALA A 137 -9.72 -17.56 2.32
C ALA A 137 -10.16 -17.68 0.86
N LEU A 138 -10.59 -16.57 0.24
CA LEU A 138 -10.98 -16.51 -1.16
C LEU A 138 -9.81 -16.87 -2.09
N CYS A 139 -8.64 -16.29 -1.85
CA CYS A 139 -7.42 -16.55 -2.62
C CYS A 139 -6.91 -18.00 -2.47
N ARG A 140 -7.08 -18.61 -1.30
CA ARG A 140 -6.72 -20.03 -1.06
C ARG A 140 -7.77 -21.03 -1.55
N SER A 141 -8.99 -20.58 -1.83
CA SER A 141 -10.07 -21.43 -2.33
C SER A 141 -9.83 -21.88 -3.80
N PRO A 142 -10.61 -22.84 -4.32
CA PRO A 142 -10.57 -23.18 -5.74
C PRO A 142 -10.82 -22.00 -6.68
N LEU A 143 -11.53 -20.96 -6.23
CA LEU A 143 -11.76 -19.73 -6.99
C LEU A 143 -10.45 -18.99 -7.30
N GLY A 144 -9.47 -19.07 -6.39
CA GLY A 144 -8.14 -18.48 -6.57
C GLY A 144 -7.34 -19.04 -7.75
N ARG A 145 -7.75 -20.19 -8.30
CA ARG A 145 -7.16 -20.78 -9.51
C ARG A 145 -7.73 -20.19 -10.81
N HIS A 146 -8.78 -19.38 -10.72
CA HIS A 146 -9.49 -18.81 -11.87
C HIS A 146 -9.50 -17.29 -11.78
N GLU A 147 -8.56 -16.62 -12.45
CA GLU A 147 -8.34 -15.16 -12.35
C GLU A 147 -9.63 -14.34 -12.52
N GLY A 148 -10.41 -14.61 -13.58
CA GLY A 148 -11.66 -13.86 -13.83
C GLY A 148 -12.73 -14.10 -12.76
N ALA A 149 -12.82 -15.31 -12.22
CA ALA A 149 -13.78 -15.65 -11.18
C ALA A 149 -13.37 -15.05 -9.83
N LEU A 150 -12.06 -15.05 -9.52
CA LEU A 150 -11.50 -14.37 -8.35
C LEU A 150 -11.73 -12.86 -8.44
N ALA A 151 -11.49 -12.25 -9.60
CA ALA A 151 -11.75 -10.83 -9.83
C ALA A 151 -13.23 -10.47 -9.66
N GLY A 152 -14.14 -11.26 -10.24
CA GLY A 152 -15.59 -11.10 -10.07
C GLY A 152 -16.03 -11.25 -8.60
N GLY A 153 -15.51 -12.27 -7.91
CA GLY A 153 -15.76 -12.48 -6.48
C GLY A 153 -15.26 -11.33 -5.61
N GLY A 154 -14.04 -10.84 -5.90
CA GLY A 154 -13.47 -9.67 -5.24
C GLY A 154 -14.29 -8.40 -5.46
N TYR A 155 -14.80 -8.18 -6.68
CA TYR A 155 -15.69 -7.06 -6.97
C TYR A 155 -17.00 -7.13 -6.17
N VAL A 156 -17.68 -8.28 -6.18
CA VAL A 156 -18.91 -8.48 -5.40
C VAL A 156 -18.65 -8.29 -3.90
N PHE A 157 -17.53 -8.81 -3.41
CA PHE A 157 -17.12 -8.62 -2.02
C PHE A 157 -16.93 -7.15 -1.67
N LEU A 158 -16.25 -6.36 -2.53
CA LEU A 158 -16.09 -4.93 -2.32
C LEU A 158 -17.42 -4.17 -2.36
N VAL A 159 -18.30 -4.47 -3.30
CA VAL A 159 -19.64 -3.85 -3.38
C VAL A 159 -20.45 -4.16 -2.13
N ALA A 160 -20.44 -5.41 -1.67
CA ALA A 160 -21.13 -5.81 -0.44
C ALA A 160 -20.55 -5.09 0.79
N LEU A 161 -19.22 -4.94 0.86
CA LEU A 161 -18.55 -4.21 1.92
C LEU A 161 -18.89 -2.72 1.91
N THR A 162 -18.90 -2.09 0.73
CA THR A 162 -19.29 -0.69 0.57
C THR A 162 -20.74 -0.47 0.99
N TRP A 163 -21.65 -1.34 0.53
CA TRP A 163 -23.05 -1.27 0.94
C TRP A 163 -23.21 -1.42 2.45
N ALA A 164 -22.55 -2.42 3.06
CA ALA A 164 -22.57 -2.61 4.52
C ALA A 164 -22.04 -1.38 5.27
N PHE A 165 -20.98 -0.72 4.78
CA PHE A 165 -20.46 0.51 5.37
C PHE A 165 -21.39 1.70 5.23
N THR A 166 -22.14 1.81 4.12
CA THR A 166 -23.21 2.81 4.02
C THR A 166 -24.23 2.59 5.14
N GLU A 167 -24.80 1.39 5.24
CA GLU A 167 -25.79 1.07 6.28
C GLU A 167 -25.26 1.16 7.74
N MET A 168 -23.95 1.35 7.95
CA MET A 168 -23.32 1.45 9.28
C MET A 168 -22.77 2.83 9.61
N PHE A 169 -22.26 3.57 8.62
CA PHE A 169 -21.44 4.78 8.82
C PHE A 169 -21.85 5.98 7.94
N SER A 170 -22.79 5.85 6.98
CA SER A 170 -23.06 6.92 5.99
C SER A 170 -24.48 6.97 5.43
#